data_AF-A0A2W4MG60-F1
#
_entry.id   AF-A0A2W4MG60-F1
#
_cell.length_a   1.000
_cell.length_b   1.000
_cell.length_c   1.000
_cell.angle_alpha   90.00
_cell.angle_beta   90.00
_cell.angle_gamma   90.00
#
_symmetry.space_group_name_H-M   'P 1'
#
loop_
_entity.id
_entity.type
_entity.pdbx_description
1 polymer ?
#
loop_
_entity_poly.entity_id
_entity_poly.type
_entity_poly.pdbx_seq_one_letter_code
_entity_poly.pdbx_strand_id
1 'polypeptide(L)'
;MIERVDVERCVGCRLCVRVCPLDVFRMDTDQRGRPVARIVYRDDCQTCFLCEEYCPVDALFVAPERGALHAVWPPDMAAEGASPIPPPSRRQMPSGD
;
A
#
# COMPACT_ATOMS: atom_id res chain seq x y z
N MET A 1 0.94 4.24 -3.76
CA MET A 1 -0.10 3.83 -2.81
C MET A 1 -1.04 2.89 -3.52
N ILE A 2 -1.66 1.92 -2.85
CA ILE A 2 -2.65 1.05 -3.50
C ILE A 2 -3.80 1.90 -4.05
N GLU A 3 -4.08 1.78 -5.34
CA GLU A 3 -5.10 2.57 -6.03
C GLU A 3 -6.39 1.76 -6.17
N ARG A 4 -6.27 0.49 -6.60
CA ARG A 4 -7.45 -0.29 -6.99
C ARG A 4 -7.24 -1.80 -6.83
N VAL A 5 -8.36 -2.47 -6.56
CA VAL A 5 -8.56 -3.91 -6.77
C VAL A 5 -9.50 -4.07 -7.96
N ASP A 6 -9.11 -4.86 -8.96
CA ASP A 6 -9.99 -5.33 -10.03
C ASP A 6 -10.79 -6.53 -9.53
N VAL A 7 -12.04 -6.26 -9.15
CA VAL A 7 -12.95 -7.26 -8.57
C VAL A 7 -13.32 -8.35 -9.58
N GLU A 8 -13.34 -8.05 -10.88
CA GLU A 8 -13.69 -9.04 -11.90
C GLU A 8 -12.56 -10.05 -12.12
N ARG A 9 -11.30 -9.62 -11.98
CA ARG A 9 -10.12 -10.49 -12.05
C ARG A 9 -9.81 -11.20 -10.75
N CYS A 10 -10.20 -10.63 -9.61
CA CYS A 10 -9.87 -11.19 -8.30
C CYS A 10 -10.45 -12.60 -8.12
N VAL A 11 -9.58 -13.56 -7.84
CA VAL A 11 -9.96 -14.97 -7.57
C VAL A 11 -10.05 -15.31 -6.07
N GLY A 12 -9.99 -14.31 -5.20
CA GLY A 12 -10.14 -14.51 -3.75
C GLY A 12 -9.02 -15.30 -3.07
N CYS A 13 -7.81 -15.36 -3.66
CA CYS A 13 -6.70 -16.20 -3.19
C CYS A 13 -6.06 -15.77 -1.86
N ARG A 14 -6.40 -14.57 -1.35
CA ARG A 14 -5.92 -14.00 -0.08
C ARG A 14 -4.40 -13.76 0.01
N LEU A 15 -3.66 -13.82 -1.10
CA LEU A 15 -2.22 -13.53 -1.08
C LEU A 15 -1.95 -12.08 -0.67
N CYS A 16 -2.70 -11.11 -1.18
CA CYS A 16 -2.57 -9.70 -0.79
C CYS A 16 -2.71 -9.46 0.72
N VAL A 17 -3.61 -10.19 1.40
CA VAL A 17 -3.77 -10.13 2.86
C VAL A 17 -2.54 -10.69 3.56
N ARG A 18 -1.95 -11.78 3.06
CA ARG A 18 -0.78 -12.42 3.67
C ARG A 18 0.53 -11.65 3.46
N VAL A 19 0.71 -11.03 2.29
CA VAL A 19 1.98 -10.38 1.94
C VAL A 19 2.03 -8.90 2.31
N CYS A 20 0.89 -8.28 2.65
CA CYS A 20 0.88 -6.87 3.01
C CYS A 20 1.48 -6.67 4.42
N PRO A 21 2.64 -5.99 4.55
CA PRO A 21 3.28 -5.81 5.86
C PRO A 21 2.51 -4.85 6.77
N LEU A 22 1.58 -4.07 6.23
CA LEU A 22 0.79 -3.06 6.94
C LEU A 22 -0.70 -3.41 6.98
N ASP A 23 -1.05 -4.66 6.67
CA ASP A 23 -2.40 -5.21 6.86
C ASP A 23 -3.54 -4.40 6.18
N VAL A 24 -3.27 -3.84 5.00
CA VAL A 24 -4.17 -2.92 4.26
C VAL A 24 -5.47 -3.59 3.77
N PHE A 25 -5.48 -4.92 3.62
CA PHE A 25 -6.54 -5.65 2.91
C PHE A 25 -7.44 -6.46 3.86
N ARG A 26 -8.72 -6.55 3.51
CA ARG A 26 -9.67 -7.54 4.05
C ARG A 26 -10.31 -8.34 2.92
N MET A 27 -10.86 -9.50 3.25
CA MET A 27 -11.70 -10.25 2.33
C MET A 27 -13.15 -9.85 2.53
N ASP A 28 -13.86 -9.70 1.42
CA ASP A 28 -15.29 -9.40 1.35
C ASP A 28 -15.92 -10.32 0.28
N THR A 29 -17.21 -10.13 0.02
CA THR A 29 -17.97 -10.90 -0.97
C THR A 29 -18.52 -9.94 -2.04
N ASP A 30 -18.32 -10.27 -3.32
CA ASP A 30 -18.87 -9.49 -4.43
C ASP A 30 -20.39 -9.73 -4.60
N GLN A 31 -21.01 -9.02 -5.55
CA GLN A 31 -22.44 -9.15 -5.84
C GLN A 31 -22.85 -10.55 -6.33
N ARG A 32 -21.89 -11.38 -6.74
CA ARG A 32 -22.09 -12.75 -7.23
C ARG A 32 -21.77 -13.80 -6.16
N GLY A 33 -21.49 -13.39 -4.93
CA GLY A 33 -21.14 -14.31 -3.84
C GLY A 33 -19.70 -14.80 -3.86
N ARG A 34 -18.81 -14.23 -4.69
CA ARG A 34 -17.40 -14.64 -4.76
C ARG A 34 -16.57 -13.90 -3.72
N PRO A 35 -15.61 -14.57 -3.05
CA PRO A 35 -14.67 -13.90 -2.16
C PRO A 35 -13.73 -12.98 -2.95
N VAL A 36 -13.66 -11.71 -2.56
CA VAL A 36 -12.84 -10.69 -3.22
C VAL A 36 -12.08 -9.85 -2.19
N ALA A 37 -10.89 -9.37 -2.56
CA ALA A 37 -10.13 -8.48 -1.69
C ALA A 37 -10.72 -7.06 -1.71
N ARG A 38 -10.70 -6.39 -0.56
CA ARG A 38 -11.08 -4.97 -0.41
C ARG A 38 -9.95 -4.23 0.29
N ILE A 39 -9.69 -3.00 -0.17
CA ILE A 39 -8.76 -2.06 0.47
C ILE A 39 -9.50 -1.43 1.66
N VAL A 40 -8.98 -1.59 2.88
CA VAL A 40 -9.58 -1.06 4.10
C VAL A 40 -8.73 0.08 4.69
N TYR A 41 -7.42 -0.08 4.73
CA TYR A 41 -6.50 0.95 5.26
C TYR A 41 -5.61 1.50 4.15
N ARG A 42 -6.22 2.17 3.17
CA ARG A 42 -5.52 2.68 1.98
C ARG A 42 -4.31 3.54 2.34
N ASP A 43 -4.47 4.41 3.32
CA ASP A 43 -3.46 5.40 3.72
C ASP A 43 -2.25 4.76 4.42
N ASP A 44 -2.40 3.53 4.91
CA ASP A 44 -1.29 2.76 5.49
C ASP A 44 -0.44 2.08 4.41
N CYS A 45 -0.79 2.17 3.13
CA CYS A 45 0.00 1.54 2.08
C CYS A 45 1.35 2.24 1.85
N GLN A 46 2.45 1.58 2.24
CA GLN A 46 3.82 2.08 2.02
C GLN A 46 4.35 1.96 0.58
N THR A 47 3.54 1.50 -0.38
CA THR A 47 3.95 1.42 -1.80
C THR A 47 5.11 0.44 -2.05
N CYS A 48 5.05 -0.74 -1.42
CA CYS A 48 6.06 -1.79 -1.56
C CYS A 48 5.82 -2.77 -2.73
N PHE A 49 4.69 -2.67 -3.43
CA PHE A 49 4.30 -3.51 -4.58
C PHE A 49 4.12 -5.01 -4.32
N LEU A 50 4.39 -5.53 -3.12
CA LEU A 50 4.28 -6.96 -2.82
C LEU A 50 2.90 -7.55 -3.17
N CYS A 51 1.82 -6.83 -2.87
CA CYS A 51 0.48 -7.32 -3.19
C CYS A 51 0.19 -7.40 -4.69
N GLU A 52 0.81 -6.53 -5.49
CA GLU A 52 0.70 -6.51 -6.95
C GLU A 52 1.55 -7.63 -7.55
N GLU A 53 2.83 -7.71 -7.17
CA GLU A 53 3.76 -8.75 -7.61
C GLU A 53 3.27 -10.17 -7.31
N TYR A 54 2.69 -10.41 -6.13
CA TYR A 54 2.18 -11.73 -5.75
C TYR A 54 0.74 -11.99 -6.20
N CYS A 55 0.09 -11.08 -6.92
CA CYS A 55 -1.25 -11.33 -7.43
C CYS A 55 -1.18 -12.28 -8.64
N PRO A 56 -1.71 -13.51 -8.57
CA PRO A 56 -1.57 -14.47 -9.68
C PRO A 56 -2.42 -14.12 -10.92
N VAL A 57 -3.20 -13.04 -10.85
CA VAL A 57 -4.21 -12.64 -11.85
C VAL A 57 -4.21 -11.13 -12.10
N ASP A 58 -3.15 -10.42 -11.69
CA ASP A 58 -2.95 -8.99 -11.93
C ASP A 58 -4.19 -8.14 -11.60
N ALA A 59 -4.76 -8.38 -10.42
CA ALA A 59 -5.96 -7.72 -9.94
C ALA A 59 -5.69 -6.53 -9.01
N LEU A 60 -4.43 -6.16 -8.77
CA LEU A 60 -4.04 -5.14 -7.79
C LEU A 60 -3.13 -4.12 -8.48
N PHE A 61 -3.37 -2.83 -8.22
CA PHE A 61 -2.61 -1.73 -8.85
C PHE A 61 -2.16 -0.74 -7.79
N VAL A 62 -0.85 -0.54 -7.67
CA VAL A 62 -0.17 0.32 -6.71
C VAL A 62 0.54 1.44 -7.47
N ALA A 63 0.22 2.70 -7.17
CA ALA A 63 1.00 3.85 -7.65
C ALA A 63 2.38 3.91 -6.97
N PRO A 64 3.43 4.47 -7.60
CA PRO A 64 4.77 4.59 -7.03
C PRO A 64 4.92 5.62 -5.91
N GLU A 65 3.97 6.55 -5.76
CA GLU A 65 3.96 7.55 -4.70
C GLU A 65 3.20 7.06 -3.46
N ARG A 66 3.79 7.18 -2.27
CA ARG A 66 3.07 6.99 -1.01
C ARG A 66 2.17 8.20 -0.70
N GLY A 67 1.07 7.96 0.02
CA GLY A 67 0.23 9.03 0.54
C GLY A 67 0.98 9.90 1.57
N ALA A 68 0.40 11.05 1.93
CA ALA A 68 0.91 11.86 3.02
C ALA A 68 0.90 11.05 4.32
N LEU A 69 1.96 11.18 5.13
CA LEU A 69 2.00 10.54 6.45
C LEU A 69 0.85 11.11 7.29
N HIS A 70 0.02 10.25 7.86
CA HIS A 70 -0.96 10.68 8.86
C HIS A 70 -0.23 11.34 10.03
N ALA A 71 -0.86 12.34 10.65
CA ALA A 71 -0.27 13.05 11.78
C ALA A 71 0.12 12.05 12.88
N VAL A 72 1.42 12.04 13.22
CA VAL A 72 1.93 11.25 14.33
C VAL A 72 1.46 11.91 15.61
N TRP A 73 0.76 11.17 16.47
CA TRP A 73 0.44 11.60 17.82
C TRP A 73 1.72 12.01 18.57
N PRO A 74 1.76 13.17 19.28
CA PRO A 74 0.64 14.01 19.70
C PRO A 74 0.15 15.04 18.64
N PRO A 75 -1.14 15.45 18.72
CA PRO A 75 -1.85 16.21 17.68
C PRO A 75 -1.40 17.67 17.53
N ASP A 76 -0.52 18.17 18.40
CA ASP A 76 0.01 19.53 18.40
C ASP A 76 1.22 19.72 17.47
N MET A 77 1.78 18.64 16.90
CA MET A 77 2.85 18.72 15.90
C MET A 77 2.34 18.80 14.45
N ALA A 78 1.04 19.06 14.24
CA ALA A 78 0.44 19.30 12.93
C ALA A 78 0.80 20.67 12.33
N ALA A 79 2.08 21.09 12.42
CA ALA A 79 2.59 22.18 11.63
C ALA A 79 2.80 21.70 10.19
N GLU A 80 2.21 22.44 9.26
CA GLU A 80 2.01 22.14 7.86
C GLU A 80 3.30 21.69 7.15
N GLY A 81 3.27 20.51 6.51
CA GLY A 81 4.28 20.11 5.52
C GLY A 81 5.53 19.38 6.03
N ALA A 82 5.66 19.11 7.33
CA ALA A 82 6.80 18.35 7.84
C ALA A 82 6.53 16.84 7.80
N SER A 83 7.18 16.12 6.88
CA SER A 83 7.43 14.69 7.07
C SER A 83 8.38 14.56 8.28
N PRO A 84 8.00 13.88 9.38
CA PRO A 84 8.90 13.67 10.53
C PRO A 84 10.13 12.84 10.15
N ILE A 85 10.07 12.15 9.00
CA ILE A 85 11.19 11.45 8.41
C ILE A 85 11.93 12.45 7.51
N PRO A 86 13.17 12.87 7.86
CA PRO A 86 13.99 13.66 6.95
C PRO A 86 14.17 12.89 5.63
N PRO A 87 14.22 13.56 4.46
CA PRO A 87 14.50 12.86 3.21
C PRO A 87 15.78 12.04 3.39
N PRO A 88 15.86 10.81 2.86
CA PRO A 88 17.07 10.03 2.97
C PRO A 88 18.22 10.92 2.51
N SER A 89 19.19 11.17 3.39
CA SER A 89 20.39 11.90 3.00
C SER A 89 20.90 11.19 1.76
N ARG A 90 21.00 11.94 0.65
CA ARG A 90 21.46 11.40 -0.63
C ARG A 90 22.86 10.88 -0.37
N ARG A 91 23.00 9.60 0.00
CA ARG A 91 24.29 8.92 0.02
C ARG A 91 24.74 8.99 -1.42
N GLN A 92 25.64 9.91 -1.71
CA GLN A 92 26.44 9.84 -2.92
C GLN A 92 27.03 8.44 -2.89
N MET A 93 26.58 7.58 -3.82
CA MET A 93 27.28 6.34 -4.08
C MET A 93 28.69 6.79 -4.49
N PRO A 94 29.74 6.38 -3.77
CA PRO A 94 31.09 6.70 -4.22
C PRO A 94 31.23 6.15 -5.63
N SER A 95 31.60 7.00 -6.57
CA SER A 95 32.03 6.55 -7.90
C SER A 95 33.16 5.57 -7.68
N GLY A 96 32.92 4.30 -8.01
CA GLY A 96 33.94 3.27 -7.94
C GLY A 96 35.07 3.62 -8.91
N ASP A 97 36.28 3.77 -8.35
CA ASP A 97 37.54 3.66 -9.07
C ASP A 97 37.94 2.18 -9.23
#